data_AF-A0A0F5ISM7-F1
#
_entry.id   AF-A0A0F5ISM7-F1
#
_cell.length_a   1.000
_cell.length_b   1.000
_cell.length_c   1.000
_cell.angle_alpha   90.00
_cell.angle_beta   90.00
_cell.angle_gamma   90.00
#
_symmetry.space_group_name_H-M   'P 1'
#
loop_
_entity.id
_entity.type
_entity.pdbx_description
1 polymer ?
#
loop_
_entity_poly.entity_id
_entity_poly.type
_entity_poly.pdbx_seq_one_letter_code
_entity_poly.pdbx_strand_id
1 'polypeptide(L)' 'MNVKEKAGEFLLDMAKLIFGGIILSGIVNEPINRWVIYSLGVFFSFFLIMMGFVLIDNSNKKEVKL' A
#
# COMPACT_ATOMS: atom_id res chain seq x y z
N MET A 1 20.38 -4.56 3.19
CA MET A 1 18.95 -4.19 3.17
C MET A 1 18.60 -3.51 4.48
N ASN A 2 18.29 -2.22 4.40
CA ASN A 2 18.05 -1.38 5.56
C ASN A 2 16.64 -1.65 6.13
N VAL A 3 16.43 -1.48 7.44
CA VAL A 3 15.10 -1.65 8.07
C VAL A 3 14.05 -0.74 7.40
N LYS A 4 14.43 0.48 6.98
CA LYS A 4 13.54 1.41 6.28
C LYS A 4 13.12 0.93 4.90
N GLU A 5 14.06 0.39 4.15
CA GLU A 5 13.81 -0.22 2.84
C GLU A 5 12.86 -1.41 2.97
N LYS A 6 13.13 -2.32 3.92
CA LYS A 6 12.27 -3.49 4.19
C LYS A 6 10.87 -3.12 4.66
N ALA A 7 10.75 -2.09 5.50
CA ALA A 7 9.45 -1.57 5.89
C ALA A 7 8.73 -0.92 4.70
N GLY A 8 9.44 -0.25 3.80
CA GLY A 8 8.86 0.34 2.59
C GLY A 8 8.32 -0.72 1.63
N GLU A 9 9.09 -1.77 1.37
CA GLU A 9 8.64 -2.93 0.58
C GLU A 9 7.42 -3.61 1.20
N PHE A 10 7.43 -3.80 2.53
CA PHE A 10 6.28 -4.35 3.25
C PHE A 10 5.01 -3.51 3.06
N LEU A 11 5.12 -2.18 3.09
CA LEU A 11 3.97 -1.29 2.84
C LEU A 11 3.45 -1.42 1.39
N LEU A 12 4.34 -1.60 0.41
CA LEU A 12 3.95 -1.84 -0.98
C LEU A 12 3.24 -3.19 -1.14
N ASP A 13 3.69 -4.23 -0.45
CA ASP A 13 3.03 -5.54 -0.48
C ASP A 13 1.65 -5.49 0.19
N MET A 14 1.52 -4.78 1.32
CA MET A 14 0.22 -4.51 1.94
C MET A 14 -0.73 -3.78 0.99
N ALA A 15 -0.25 -2.80 0.22
CA ALA A 15 -1.07 -2.11 -0.78
C ALA A 15 -1.58 -3.07 -1.87
N LYS A 16 -0.75 -4.02 -2.34
CA LYS A 16 -1.19 -5.07 -3.28
C LYS A 16 -2.29 -5.95 -2.71
N LEU A 17 -2.17 -6.32 -1.42
CA LEU A 17 -3.19 -7.13 -0.73
C LEU A 17 -4.52 -6.39 -0.62
N ILE A 18 -4.50 -5.08 -0.33
CA ILE A 18 -5.72 -4.26 -0.29
C ILE A 18 -6.35 -4.19 -1.68
N PHE A 19 -5.56 -4.00 -2.74
CA PHE A 19 -6.06 -4.05 -4.12
C PHE A 19 -6.73 -5.39 -4.45
N GLY A 20 -6.13 -6.51 -4.04
CA GLY A 20 -6.75 -7.83 -4.16
C GLY A 20 -8.08 -7.91 -3.41
N GLY A 21 -8.14 -7.39 -2.18
CA GLY A 21 -9.36 -7.31 -1.38
C GLY A 21 -10.48 -6.49 -2.03
N ILE A 22 -10.15 -5.37 -2.67
CA ILE A 22 -11.12 -4.56 -3.42
C ILE A 22 -11.72 -5.36 -4.58
N ILE A 23 -10.88 -6.03 -5.37
CA ILE A 23 -11.35 -6.86 -6.50
C ILE A 23 -12.25 -7.99 -5.99
N LEU A 24 -11.81 -8.71 -4.95
CA LEU A 24 -12.60 -9.76 -4.30
C LEU A 24 -13.95 -9.24 -3.81
N SER A 25 -13.99 -8.08 -3.16
CA SER A 25 -15.24 -7.46 -2.69
C SER A 25 -16.21 -7.11 -3.82
N GLY A 26 -15.71 -6.87 -5.04
CA GLY A 26 -16.54 -6.61 -6.20
C GLY A 26 -17.23 -7.87 -6.74
N ILE A 27 -16.67 -9.04 -6.48
CA ILE A 27 -17.20 -10.34 -6.93
C ILE A 27 -18.13 -10.95 -5.86
N VAL A 28 -17.83 -10.72 -4.58
CA VAL A 28 -18.68 -11.19 -3.48
C VAL A 28 -19.99 -10.39 -3.45
N ASN A 29 -21.12 -11.09 -3.47
CA ASN A 29 -22.45 -10.48 -3.46
C ASN A 29 -22.92 -10.22 -2.03
N GLU A 30 -22.17 -9.40 -1.30
CA GLU A 30 -22.49 -8.96 0.06
C GLU A 30 -23.36 -7.69 0.00
N PRO A 31 -24.37 -7.52 0.86
CA PRO A 31 -25.19 -6.31 0.92
C PRO A 31 -24.44 -5.13 1.59
N ILE A 32 -23.18 -4.88 1.20
CA ILE A 32 -22.36 -3.78 1.67
C ILE A 32 -22.28 -2.71 0.59
N ASN A 33 -22.25 -1.43 1.00
CA ASN A 33 -22.12 -0.31 0.09
C ASN A 33 -20.76 -0.34 -0.64
N ARG A 34 -20.78 -0.75 -1.91
CA ARG A 34 -19.59 -0.86 -2.77
C ARG A 34 -18.83 0.45 -2.91
N TRP A 35 -19.52 1.60 -2.91
CA TRP A 35 -18.87 2.90 -3.00
C TRP A 35 -17.92 3.15 -1.82
N VAL A 36 -18.33 2.77 -0.61
CA VAL A 36 -17.51 2.92 0.59
C VAL A 36 -16.28 2.02 0.52
N ILE A 37 -16.45 0.76 0.12
CA ILE A 37 -15.33 -0.18 -0.01
C ILE A 37 -14.33 0.32 -1.05
N TYR A 38 -14.81 0.73 -2.22
CA TYR A 38 -13.94 1.22 -3.30
C TYR A 38 -13.24 2.51 -2.92
N SER A 39 -13.94 3.48 -2.34
CA SER A 39 -13.31 4.75 -1.93
C SER A 39 -12.26 4.53 -0.86
N LEU A 40 -12.57 3.74 0.17
CA LEU A 40 -11.69 3.51 1.30
C LEU A 40 -10.48 2.65 0.88
N GLY A 41 -10.73 1.59 0.12
CA GLY A 41 -9.69 0.70 -0.39
C GLY A 41 -8.72 1.44 -1.32
N VAL A 42 -9.21 2.21 -2.28
CA VAL A 42 -8.36 2.99 -3.19
C VAL A 42 -7.56 4.03 -2.40
N PHE A 43 -8.21 4.77 -1.49
CA PHE A 43 -7.53 5.77 -0.66
C PHE A 43 -6.38 5.17 0.15
N PHE A 44 -6.62 4.08 0.90
CA PHE A 44 -5.57 3.44 1.70
C PHE A 44 -4.49 2.77 0.84
N SER A 45 -4.84 2.23 -0.33
CA SER A 45 -3.86 1.67 -1.26
C SER A 45 -2.88 2.73 -1.75
N PHE A 46 -3.39 3.87 -2.23
CA PHE A 46 -2.54 4.98 -2.68
C PHE A 46 -1.72 5.58 -1.53
N PHE A 47 -2.30 5.71 -0.34
CA PHE A 47 -1.58 6.19 0.84
C PHE A 47 -0.39 5.29 1.20
N LEU A 48 -0.59 3.97 1.26
CA LEU A 48 0.47 3.01 1.55
C LEU A 48 1.54 2.98 0.46
N ILE A 49 1.14 3.11 -0.81
CA ILE A 49 2.09 3.21 -1.94
C ILE A 49 2.99 4.44 -1.76
N MET A 50 2.41 5.60 -1.48
CA MET A 50 3.16 6.83 -1.21
C MET A 50 4.12 6.66 -0.03
N MET A 51 3.64 6.13 1.11
CA MET A 51 4.50 5.90 2.27
C MET A 51 5.62 4.90 1.98
N GLY A 52 5.33 3.81 1.27
CA GLY A 52 6.29 2.79 0.88
C GLY A 52 7.43 3.38 0.05
N PHE A 53 7.10 4.12 -1.01
CA PHE A 53 8.10 4.79 -1.84
C PHE A 53 8.91 5.85 -1.08
N VAL A 54 8.26 6.65 -0.22
CA VAL A 54 8.97 7.64 0.62
C VAL A 54 9.95 6.95 1.59
N LEU A 55 9.61 5.78 2.13
CA LEU A 55 10.49 5.03 3.03
C LEU A 55 11.71 4.46 2.28
N ILE A 56 11.49 3.92 1.08
CA ILE A 56 12.57 3.38 0.23
C ILE A 56 13.50 4.50 -0.25
N ASP A 57 12.97 5.62 -0.77
CA ASP A 57 13.77 6.75 -1.24
C ASP A 57 14.62 7.37 -0.11
N ASN A 58 14.03 7.53 1.09
CA ASN A 58 14.77 8.01 2.25
C ASN A 58 15.81 7.01 2.78
N SER A 59 15.65 5.72 2.49
CA SER A 59 16.66 4.71 2.79
C SER A 59 17.85 4.85 1.85
N ASN A 60 17.60 4.96 0.55
CA ASN A 60 18.65 5.06 -0.48
C ASN A 60 19.46 6.37 -0.36
N LYS A 61 18.81 7.50 -0.05
CA LYS A 61 19.49 8.79 0.16
C LYS A 61 20.44 8.79 1.36
N LYS A 62 20.29 7.86 2.31
CA LYS A 62 21.18 7.75 3.46
C LYS A 62 22.46 6.98 3.15
N GLU A 63 22.45 6.05 2.19
CA GLU A 63 23.64 5.27 1.84
C GLU A 63 24.61 6.04 0.94
N VAL A 64 24.14 7.05 0.20
CA VAL A 64 24.97 7.91 -0.66
C VAL A 64 25.66 9.07 0.09
N LYS A 65 25.28 9.31 1.36
CA LYS A 65 25.78 10.44 2.18
C LYS A 65 26.81 10.04 3.25
N LEU A 66 27.27 8.80 3.25
CA LEU A 66 28.37 8.29 4.09
C LEU A 66 29.62 8.08 3.23
#